data_AF-A0A4R2QMW2-F1
#
_entry.id   AF-A0A4R2QMW2-F1
#
_cell.length_a   1.000
_cell.length_b   1.000
_cell.length_c   1.000
_cell.angle_alpha   90.00
_cell.angle_beta   90.00
_cell.angle_gamma   90.00
#
_symmetry.space_group_name_H-M   'P 1'
#
loop_
_entity.id
_entity.type
_entity.pdbx_description
1 polymer ?
#
loop_
_entity_poly.entity_id
_entity_poly.type
_entity_poly.pdbx_seq_one_letter_code
_entity_poly.pdbx_strand_id
1 'polypeptide(L)'
;MGAEQGFSQLMAEETTGSDADPASEDSAGAQRRRCAFSGCRAPLPLNSGPGNRPRYCQDGKTWGSKGVSCKQAGNAEDILGSIRVDTDAPPLPVTELSEQVSRALGPTRQLAGLLEQLERQLADEVVEAQRAKDAAIRAAADEQGLRAAADDRADQARQTAAEATERETVAEQVKRQAEQDRDRALQAMDAAERAQLRAETQRDTARADAARSEETAKSAAERLTTLSERLAVANSDLTTLRDQVDHERARVEQERQRSEALIAEQANALDALRNRYDTQLAEERARAADALNEAVARARTAHDEAIETATTAHARELGELQRRIGRLEHQLTETSSRHECSEQALGSLRSQLQELALTPGEAANVDVDATADLRQRLAELAAGRADQDT
;
A
#
# COMPACT_ATOMS: atom_id res chain seq x y z
N MET A 1 -41.30 -3.21 -34.25
CA MET A 1 -41.91 -3.54 -32.94
C MET A 1 -42.20 -2.19 -32.29
N GLY A 2 -43.43 -1.74 -32.06
CA GLY A 2 -44.76 -2.38 -32.08
C GLY A 2 -45.53 -1.94 -30.83
N ALA A 3 -46.85 -1.73 -30.82
CA ALA A 3 -47.83 -1.80 -31.91
C ALA A 3 -49.14 -1.08 -31.46
N GLU A 4 -50.00 -0.66 -32.42
CA GLU A 4 -51.48 -0.62 -32.29
C GLU A 4 -52.11 0.38 -31.26
N GLN A 5 -53.40 0.78 -31.29
CA GLN A 5 -54.52 0.63 -32.25
C GLN A 5 -55.62 1.72 -32.01
N GLY A 6 -56.43 2.02 -33.03
CA GLY A 6 -57.84 2.49 -32.90
C GLY A 6 -58.10 4.00 -32.67
N PHE A 7 -59.32 4.52 -32.91
CA PHE A 7 -60.45 3.94 -33.66
C PHE A 7 -61.41 5.03 -34.20
N SER A 8 -62.22 4.69 -35.22
CA SER A 8 -63.01 5.60 -36.07
C SER A 8 -64.36 6.04 -35.51
N GLN A 9 -64.82 7.25 -35.90
CA GLN A 9 -66.21 7.59 -36.25
C GLN A 9 -66.30 9.08 -36.71
N LEU A 10 -67.35 9.54 -37.38
CA LEU A 10 -67.92 9.24 -38.71
C LEU A 10 -69.05 10.26 -38.95
N MET A 11 -69.16 10.73 -40.18
CA MET A 11 -70.13 11.70 -40.73
C MET A 11 -71.61 11.44 -40.39
N ALA A 12 -72.42 12.50 -40.33
CA ALA A 12 -73.84 12.47 -40.71
C ALA A 12 -74.33 13.89 -41.11
N GLU A 13 -74.98 14.01 -42.28
CA GLU A 13 -75.72 15.18 -42.78
C GLU A 13 -77.12 14.71 -43.22
N GLU A 14 -78.18 15.45 -42.91
CA GLU A 14 -79.56 15.34 -43.47
C GLU A 14 -80.35 16.56 -42.93
N THR A 15 -80.91 17.54 -43.68
CA THR A 15 -81.77 17.66 -44.89
C THR A 15 -83.30 17.68 -44.62
N THR A 16 -84.06 18.26 -45.55
CA THR A 16 -85.39 18.89 -45.33
C THR A 16 -86.57 18.26 -46.11
N GLY A 17 -87.80 18.45 -45.61
CA GLY A 17 -89.10 18.19 -46.28
C GLY A 17 -90.27 18.55 -45.33
N SER A 18 -91.44 19.13 -45.66
CA SER A 18 -92.18 19.50 -46.89
C SER A 18 -93.26 18.51 -47.42
N ASP A 19 -94.53 18.96 -47.34
CA ASP A 19 -95.75 18.67 -48.13
C ASP A 19 -96.49 17.29 -48.12
N ALA A 20 -97.85 17.30 -48.02
CA ALA A 20 -98.85 16.69 -48.95
C ALA A 20 -100.31 16.48 -48.39
N ASP A 21 -101.31 16.45 -49.29
CA ASP A 21 -102.79 16.19 -49.16
C ASP A 21 -103.38 15.91 -50.60
N PRO A 22 -104.69 15.77 -50.99
CA PRO A 22 -106.01 15.68 -50.30
C PRO A 22 -106.96 14.54 -50.82
N ALA A 23 -108.29 14.54 -50.48
CA ALA A 23 -109.35 13.68 -51.08
C ALA A 23 -110.82 14.23 -50.95
N SER A 24 -111.79 13.75 -51.78
CA SER A 24 -113.15 14.34 -51.96
C SER A 24 -114.29 13.40 -52.53
N GLU A 25 -115.56 13.91 -52.62
CA GLU A 25 -116.76 13.47 -53.42
C GLU A 25 -117.59 12.19 -53.00
N ASP A 26 -118.87 11.92 -53.39
CA ASP A 26 -120.08 12.69 -53.87
C ASP A 26 -121.41 11.80 -53.87
N SER A 27 -122.58 12.40 -54.22
CA SER A 27 -123.73 11.84 -55.00
C SER A 27 -125.09 11.46 -54.35
N ALA A 28 -126.17 11.44 -55.17
CA ALA A 28 -127.61 11.49 -54.78
C ALA A 28 -128.55 10.67 -55.72
N GLY A 29 -129.90 10.57 -55.60
CA GLY A 29 -130.95 11.16 -54.72
C GLY A 29 -132.38 10.68 -55.09
N ALA A 30 -133.47 11.12 -54.40
CA ALA A 30 -134.88 10.73 -54.71
C ALA A 30 -135.96 11.75 -54.22
N GLN A 31 -137.13 11.81 -54.88
CA GLN A 31 -138.20 12.81 -54.62
C GLN A 31 -139.02 12.54 -53.34
N ARG A 32 -138.56 13.09 -52.21
CA ARG A 32 -139.20 12.99 -50.88
C ARG A 32 -140.11 14.21 -50.59
N ARG A 33 -141.23 14.01 -49.87
CA ARG A 33 -142.02 15.13 -49.30
C ARG A 33 -141.12 15.94 -48.37
N ARG A 34 -141.27 17.28 -48.33
CA ARG A 34 -140.38 18.16 -47.57
C ARG A 34 -141.06 18.78 -46.34
N CYS A 35 -140.28 19.05 -45.31
CA CYS A 35 -140.66 19.80 -44.11
C CYS A 35 -141.31 21.14 -44.50
N ALA A 36 -142.44 21.48 -43.87
CA ALA A 36 -143.22 22.66 -44.23
C ALA A 36 -142.55 24.00 -43.87
N PHE A 37 -141.61 24.03 -42.91
CA PHE A 37 -140.82 25.23 -42.62
C PHE A 37 -139.87 25.54 -43.78
N SER A 38 -139.98 26.73 -44.35
CA SER A 38 -139.47 27.07 -45.68
C SER A 38 -137.94 27.00 -45.79
N GLY A 39 -137.23 27.36 -44.71
CA GLY A 39 -135.77 27.31 -44.63
C GLY A 39 -135.20 25.93 -44.36
N CYS A 40 -136.01 24.99 -43.86
CA CYS A 40 -135.55 23.62 -43.59
C CYS A 40 -135.69 22.70 -44.81
N ARG A 41 -136.89 22.59 -45.39
CA ARG A 41 -137.20 21.75 -46.57
C ARG A 41 -136.64 20.32 -46.54
N ALA A 42 -136.36 19.77 -45.35
CA ALA A 42 -135.78 18.44 -45.15
C ALA A 42 -136.76 17.32 -45.53
N PRO A 43 -136.27 16.17 -46.03
CA PRO A 43 -137.14 15.10 -46.52
C PRO A 43 -137.86 14.34 -45.39
N LEU A 44 -139.18 14.51 -45.29
CA LEU A 44 -140.05 13.75 -44.40
C LEU A 44 -140.14 12.28 -44.85
N PRO A 45 -140.11 11.30 -43.91
CA PRO A 45 -140.28 9.89 -44.24
C PRO A 45 -141.70 9.57 -44.71
N LEU A 46 -141.82 8.62 -45.65
CA LEU A 46 -143.10 8.17 -46.21
C LEU A 46 -143.80 7.12 -45.32
N ASN A 47 -144.00 7.43 -44.04
CA ASN A 47 -144.72 6.51 -43.15
C ASN A 47 -146.23 6.52 -43.45
N SER A 48 -146.79 5.32 -43.58
CA SER A 48 -148.17 5.06 -43.99
C SER A 48 -149.13 5.02 -42.80
N GLY A 49 -150.18 5.84 -42.86
CA GLY A 49 -151.26 5.84 -41.86
C GLY A 49 -152.35 6.88 -42.17
N PRO A 50 -153.64 6.49 -42.15
CA PRO A 50 -154.76 7.42 -42.27
C PRO A 50 -155.13 8.01 -40.90
N GLY A 51 -154.37 8.99 -40.42
CA GLY A 51 -154.75 9.69 -39.17
C GLY A 51 -153.77 10.73 -38.67
N ASN A 52 -152.45 10.50 -38.78
CA ASN A 52 -151.45 11.43 -38.23
C ASN A 52 -150.22 11.53 -39.15
N ARG A 53 -150.10 12.65 -39.89
CA ARG A 53 -149.01 12.91 -40.83
C ARG A 53 -148.25 14.17 -40.38
N PRO A 54 -146.98 14.07 -39.92
CA PRO A 54 -146.25 15.24 -39.44
C PRO A 54 -146.02 16.27 -40.57
N ARG A 55 -146.27 17.55 -40.26
CA ARG A 55 -146.04 18.72 -41.14
C ARG A 55 -144.57 19.16 -41.15
N TYR A 56 -143.89 18.95 -40.03
CA TYR A 56 -142.51 19.39 -39.76
C TYR A 56 -141.62 18.17 -39.47
N CYS A 57 -140.34 18.26 -39.83
CA CYS A 57 -139.37 17.22 -39.52
C CYS A 57 -138.95 17.27 -38.04
N GLN A 58 -138.48 16.14 -37.51
CA GLN A 58 -138.11 15.96 -36.09
C GLN A 58 -136.58 15.85 -35.93
N ASP A 59 -135.83 16.32 -36.93
CA ASP A 59 -134.41 16.01 -37.16
C ASP A 59 -133.43 16.70 -36.17
N GLY A 60 -133.89 17.10 -34.99
CA GLY A 60 -133.14 17.84 -33.97
C GLY A 60 -132.70 19.27 -34.35
N LYS A 61 -132.81 19.66 -35.63
CA LYS A 61 -132.29 20.93 -36.15
C LYS A 61 -133.01 22.15 -35.55
N THR A 62 -132.20 23.09 -35.12
CA THR A 62 -132.58 24.35 -34.49
C THR A 62 -132.13 25.55 -35.32
N TRP A 63 -132.84 26.66 -35.21
CA TRP A 63 -132.70 27.84 -36.07
C TRP A 63 -132.62 29.12 -35.24
N GLY A 64 -131.72 30.03 -35.66
CA GLY A 64 -131.42 31.27 -34.95
C GLY A 64 -130.68 31.07 -33.61
N SER A 65 -130.14 32.15 -33.05
CA SER A 65 -129.34 32.14 -31.81
C SER A 65 -130.11 31.71 -30.55
N LYS A 66 -131.43 31.57 -30.63
CA LYS A 66 -132.30 31.03 -29.56
C LYS A 66 -132.65 29.54 -29.71
N GLY A 67 -132.06 28.84 -30.69
CA GLY A 67 -132.18 27.38 -30.81
C GLY A 67 -133.59 26.89 -31.16
N VAL A 68 -134.32 27.60 -32.03
CA VAL A 68 -135.74 27.35 -32.30
C VAL A 68 -135.93 26.12 -33.21
N SER A 69 -136.69 25.10 -32.77
CA SER A 69 -136.89 23.87 -33.57
C SER A 69 -137.67 24.11 -34.87
N CYS A 70 -137.51 23.24 -35.88
CA CYS A 70 -138.27 23.30 -37.14
C CYS A 70 -139.79 23.45 -36.97
N LYS A 71 -140.38 22.84 -35.94
CA LYS A 71 -141.81 22.97 -35.61
C LYS A 71 -142.16 24.36 -35.09
N GLN A 72 -141.32 24.96 -34.24
CA GLN A 72 -141.53 26.30 -33.70
C GLN A 72 -141.26 27.38 -34.75
N ALA A 73 -140.23 27.22 -35.59
CA ALA A 73 -139.92 28.12 -36.69
C ALA A 73 -141.00 28.06 -37.79
N GLY A 74 -141.49 26.86 -38.12
CA GLY A 74 -142.64 26.68 -39.02
C GLY A 74 -143.94 27.28 -38.47
N ASN A 75 -144.23 27.10 -37.17
CA ASN A 75 -145.34 27.80 -36.53
C ASN A 75 -145.15 29.33 -36.53
N ALA A 76 -143.92 29.85 -36.47
CA ALA A 76 -143.66 31.28 -36.61
C ALA A 76 -143.93 31.78 -38.03
N GLU A 77 -143.64 30.98 -39.08
CA GLU A 77 -144.07 31.28 -40.45
C GLU A 77 -145.61 31.22 -40.61
N ASP A 78 -146.28 30.18 -40.10
CA ASP A 78 -147.76 30.09 -40.11
C ASP A 78 -148.38 31.29 -39.35
N ILE A 79 -147.80 31.72 -38.22
CA ILE A 79 -148.27 32.88 -37.44
C ILE A 79 -148.03 34.20 -38.19
N LEU A 80 -146.85 34.42 -38.76
CA LEU A 80 -146.57 35.61 -39.59
C LEU A 80 -147.42 35.65 -40.85
N GLY A 81 -147.81 34.50 -41.40
CA GLY A 81 -148.83 34.37 -42.44
C GLY A 81 -150.23 34.73 -41.94
N SER A 82 -150.61 34.29 -40.73
CA SER A 82 -151.93 34.55 -40.14
C SER A 82 -152.20 36.02 -39.75
N ILE A 83 -151.15 36.83 -39.63
CA ILE A 83 -151.25 38.28 -39.40
C ILE A 83 -151.74 39.03 -40.68
N ARG A 84 -151.85 38.33 -41.82
CA ARG A 84 -152.22 38.91 -43.11
C ARG A 84 -153.69 38.65 -43.49
N VAL A 85 -154.62 39.12 -42.65
CA VAL A 85 -156.07 39.16 -42.94
C VAL A 85 -156.64 40.55 -42.61
N ASP A 86 -157.06 41.23 -43.68
CA ASP A 86 -158.14 42.21 -43.80
C ASP A 86 -158.39 43.25 -42.69
N THR A 87 -157.97 44.49 -42.97
CA THR A 87 -158.66 45.71 -42.52
C THR A 87 -158.89 46.66 -43.71
N ASP A 88 -160.03 46.49 -44.40
CA ASP A 88 -160.71 47.58 -45.10
C ASP A 88 -161.06 48.71 -44.10
N ALA A 89 -161.17 50.00 -44.42
CA ALA A 89 -161.02 50.80 -45.66
C ALA A 89 -160.46 52.20 -45.22
N PRO A 90 -160.53 53.34 -45.96
CA PRO A 90 -161.07 53.66 -47.30
C PRO A 90 -160.00 54.29 -48.26
N PRO A 91 -160.32 54.67 -49.51
CA PRO A 91 -159.29 55.15 -50.45
C PRO A 91 -158.83 56.59 -50.16
N LEU A 92 -157.51 56.79 -50.20
CA LEU A 92 -156.82 58.09 -50.09
C LEU A 92 -156.08 58.42 -51.41
N PRO A 93 -155.95 59.70 -51.79
CA PRO A 93 -155.39 60.10 -53.09
C PRO A 93 -153.87 59.85 -53.17
N VAL A 94 -153.44 59.29 -54.31
CA VAL A 94 -152.08 58.75 -54.54
C VAL A 94 -150.98 59.83 -54.62
N THR A 95 -151.32 61.11 -54.47
CA THR A 95 -150.40 62.26 -54.60
C THR A 95 -149.64 62.64 -53.32
N GLU A 96 -150.13 62.32 -52.12
CA GLU A 96 -149.45 62.67 -50.86
C GLU A 96 -148.43 61.61 -50.40
N LEU A 97 -148.58 60.37 -50.85
CA LEU A 97 -147.71 59.26 -50.42
C LEU A 97 -146.27 59.42 -50.93
N SER A 98 -146.08 60.01 -52.11
CA SER A 98 -144.77 60.31 -52.69
C SER A 98 -144.00 61.40 -51.93
N GLU A 99 -144.69 62.40 -51.38
CA GLU A 99 -144.08 63.37 -50.45
C GLU A 99 -143.66 62.71 -49.15
N GLN A 100 -144.52 61.90 -48.52
CA GLN A 100 -144.19 61.28 -47.23
C GLN A 100 -143.03 60.28 -47.35
N VAL A 101 -142.97 59.48 -48.42
CA VAL A 101 -141.83 58.61 -48.72
C VAL A 101 -140.56 59.43 -48.95
N SER A 102 -140.64 60.57 -49.67
CA SER A 102 -139.49 61.45 -49.87
C SER A 102 -139.00 62.10 -48.58
N ARG A 103 -139.93 62.49 -47.69
CA ARG A 103 -139.67 63.11 -46.39
C ARG A 103 -139.10 62.11 -45.37
N ALA A 104 -139.46 60.83 -45.47
CA ALA A 104 -138.85 59.73 -44.72
C ALA A 104 -137.46 59.32 -45.25
N LEU A 105 -137.24 59.40 -46.58
CA LEU A 105 -135.95 59.08 -47.20
C LEU A 105 -134.85 60.10 -46.92
N GLY A 106 -135.20 61.36 -46.62
CA GLY A 106 -134.26 62.42 -46.24
C GLY A 106 -133.39 62.03 -45.03
N PRO A 107 -133.99 61.77 -43.85
CA PRO A 107 -133.28 61.29 -42.67
C PRO A 107 -132.42 60.05 -42.91
N THR A 108 -132.88 59.08 -43.70
CA THR A 108 -132.07 57.89 -44.02
C THR A 108 -130.88 58.19 -44.94
N ARG A 109 -130.97 59.17 -45.85
CA ARG A 109 -129.81 59.64 -46.63
C ARG A 109 -128.83 60.43 -45.78
N GLN A 110 -129.32 61.21 -44.81
CA GLN A 110 -128.48 61.92 -43.87
C GLN A 110 -127.78 60.95 -42.90
N LEU A 111 -128.47 59.89 -42.45
CA LEU A 111 -127.88 58.79 -41.69
C LEU A 111 -126.87 58.00 -42.53
N ALA A 112 -127.17 57.73 -43.81
CA ALA A 112 -126.23 57.10 -44.73
C ALA A 112 -124.97 57.95 -44.94
N GLY A 113 -125.10 59.26 -45.17
CA GLY A 113 -123.94 60.17 -45.28
C GLY A 113 -123.12 60.27 -43.99
N LEU A 114 -123.77 60.19 -42.81
CA LEU A 114 -123.08 60.09 -41.52
C LEU A 114 -122.42 58.72 -41.31
N LEU A 115 -123.02 57.64 -41.81
CA LEU A 115 -122.42 56.30 -41.79
C LEU A 115 -121.23 56.21 -42.76
N GLU A 116 -121.32 56.75 -43.97
CA GLU A 116 -120.19 56.91 -44.90
C GLU A 116 -119.09 57.82 -44.33
N GLN A 117 -119.46 58.82 -43.51
CA GLN A 117 -118.48 59.68 -42.82
C GLN A 117 -117.81 58.94 -41.67
N LEU A 118 -118.56 58.18 -40.87
CA LEU A 118 -118.02 57.32 -39.81
C LEU A 118 -117.22 56.14 -40.37
N GLU A 119 -117.59 55.59 -41.53
CA GLU A 119 -116.85 54.55 -42.24
C GLU A 119 -115.52 55.09 -42.78
N ARG A 120 -115.51 56.30 -43.35
CA ARG A 120 -114.27 57.00 -43.71
C ARG A 120 -113.42 57.32 -42.48
N GLN A 121 -113.99 57.87 -41.42
CA GLN A 121 -113.26 58.15 -40.18
C GLN A 121 -112.70 56.87 -39.54
N LEU A 122 -113.45 55.76 -39.54
CA LEU A 122 -112.99 54.47 -39.05
C LEU A 122 -111.90 53.89 -39.97
N ALA A 123 -111.99 54.07 -41.30
CA ALA A 123 -110.96 53.67 -42.23
C ALA A 123 -109.67 54.49 -42.05
N ASP A 124 -109.78 55.81 -41.86
CA ASP A 124 -108.66 56.71 -41.59
C ASP A 124 -107.99 56.37 -40.25
N GLU A 125 -108.77 56.17 -39.17
CA GLU A 125 -108.28 55.73 -37.86
C GLU A 125 -107.67 54.31 -37.91
N VAL A 126 -108.22 53.38 -38.69
CA VAL A 126 -107.61 52.06 -38.91
C VAL A 126 -106.30 52.17 -39.69
N VAL A 127 -106.22 53.07 -40.69
CA VAL A 127 -104.99 53.33 -41.43
C VAL A 127 -103.92 53.97 -40.53
N GLU A 128 -104.28 54.92 -39.67
CA GLU A 128 -103.35 55.51 -38.69
C GLU A 128 -102.95 54.51 -37.59
N ALA A 129 -103.87 53.69 -37.07
CA ALA A 129 -103.55 52.62 -36.13
C ALA A 129 -102.63 51.56 -36.76
N GLN A 130 -102.82 51.23 -38.03
CA GLN A 130 -101.93 50.35 -38.79
C GLN A 130 -100.55 51.00 -38.98
N ARG A 131 -100.49 52.29 -39.36
CA ARG A 131 -99.24 53.06 -39.48
C ARG A 131 -98.48 53.14 -38.14
N ALA A 132 -99.19 53.38 -37.04
CA ALA A 132 -98.64 53.44 -35.69
C ALA A 132 -98.11 52.07 -35.24
N LYS A 133 -98.85 50.98 -35.52
CA LYS A 133 -98.39 49.61 -35.30
C LYS A 133 -97.13 49.29 -36.11
N ASP A 134 -97.12 49.61 -37.40
CA ASP A 134 -95.98 49.33 -38.28
C ASP A 134 -94.76 50.23 -37.96
N ALA A 135 -94.98 51.42 -37.40
CA ALA A 135 -93.93 52.25 -36.80
C ALA A 135 -93.40 51.64 -35.49
N ALA A 136 -94.27 51.17 -34.60
CA ALA A 136 -93.88 50.52 -33.35
C ALA A 136 -93.13 49.20 -33.58
N ILE A 137 -93.52 48.40 -34.58
CA ILE A 137 -92.81 47.18 -34.98
C ILE A 137 -91.41 47.50 -35.49
N ARG A 138 -91.25 48.55 -36.32
CA ARG A 138 -89.93 49.02 -36.78
C ARG A 138 -89.09 49.52 -35.61
N ALA A 139 -89.62 50.40 -34.77
CA ALA A 139 -88.89 50.89 -33.59
C ALA A 139 -88.47 49.75 -32.64
N ALA A 140 -89.31 48.73 -32.45
CA ALA A 140 -88.95 47.55 -31.66
C ALA A 140 -87.86 46.69 -32.32
N ALA A 141 -87.87 46.55 -33.65
CA ALA A 141 -86.82 45.86 -34.40
C ALA A 141 -85.49 46.65 -34.39
N ASP A 142 -85.56 47.98 -34.52
CA ASP A 142 -84.41 48.88 -34.41
C ASP A 142 -83.79 48.83 -33.00
N GLU A 143 -84.62 48.85 -31.95
CA GLU A 143 -84.18 48.65 -30.57
C GLU A 143 -83.56 47.26 -30.34
N GLN A 144 -84.13 46.20 -30.92
CA GLN A 144 -83.56 44.84 -30.83
C GLN A 144 -82.20 44.77 -31.55
N GLY A 145 -82.07 45.38 -32.73
CA GLY A 145 -80.81 45.49 -33.46
C GLY A 145 -79.75 46.30 -32.70
N LEU A 146 -80.14 47.41 -32.05
CA LEU A 146 -79.25 48.21 -31.21
C LEU A 146 -78.81 47.48 -29.95
N ARG A 147 -79.68 46.65 -29.34
CA ARG A 147 -79.32 45.79 -28.19
C ARG A 147 -78.36 44.69 -28.59
N ALA A 148 -78.68 43.92 -29.65
CA ALA A 148 -77.79 42.90 -30.18
C ALA A 148 -76.40 43.46 -30.54
N ALA A 149 -76.35 44.60 -31.25
CA ALA A 149 -75.10 45.27 -31.59
C ALA A 149 -74.37 45.91 -30.39
N ALA A 150 -75.01 46.03 -29.22
CA ALA A 150 -74.36 46.41 -27.97
C ALA A 150 -73.83 45.19 -27.20
N ASP A 151 -74.59 44.09 -27.20
CA ASP A 151 -74.18 42.80 -26.61
C ASP A 151 -72.98 42.21 -27.38
N ASP A 152 -73.00 42.21 -28.72
CA ASP A 152 -71.86 41.83 -29.57
C ASP A 152 -70.58 42.60 -29.23
N ARG A 153 -70.69 43.92 -29.00
CA ARG A 153 -69.57 44.78 -28.61
C ARG A 153 -69.11 44.49 -27.19
N ALA A 154 -70.03 44.20 -26.27
CA ALA A 154 -69.69 43.80 -24.91
C ALA A 154 -68.94 42.47 -24.90
N ASP A 155 -69.32 41.50 -25.75
CA ASP A 155 -68.61 40.23 -25.88
C ASP A 155 -67.26 40.36 -26.58
N GLN A 156 -67.14 41.15 -27.65
CA GLN A 156 -65.85 41.48 -28.26
C GLN A 156 -64.91 42.18 -27.27
N ALA A 157 -65.43 43.10 -26.44
CA ALA A 157 -64.66 43.75 -25.38
C ALA A 157 -64.25 42.77 -24.27
N ARG A 158 -65.14 41.86 -23.85
CA ARG A 158 -64.85 40.80 -22.88
C ARG A 158 -63.76 39.84 -23.39
N GLN A 159 -63.84 39.41 -24.65
CA GLN A 159 -62.84 38.56 -25.31
C GLN A 159 -61.49 39.28 -25.41
N THR A 160 -61.48 40.53 -25.89
CA THR A 160 -60.25 41.34 -26.01
C THR A 160 -59.57 41.55 -24.65
N ALA A 161 -60.35 41.79 -23.59
CA ALA A 161 -59.83 41.91 -22.23
C ALA A 161 -59.26 40.59 -21.70
N ALA A 162 -59.95 39.47 -21.93
CA ALA A 162 -59.46 38.14 -21.54
C ALA A 162 -58.14 37.79 -22.24
N GLU A 163 -58.04 38.00 -23.56
CA GLU A 163 -56.79 37.82 -24.31
C GLU A 163 -55.66 38.74 -23.81
N ALA A 164 -55.97 39.99 -23.45
CA ALA A 164 -54.97 40.91 -22.90
C ALA A 164 -54.42 40.41 -21.56
N THR A 165 -55.30 39.95 -20.65
CA THR A 165 -54.89 39.34 -19.37
C THR A 165 -54.11 38.04 -19.57
N GLU A 166 -54.52 37.16 -20.51
CA GLU A 166 -53.77 35.94 -20.81
C GLU A 166 -52.35 36.28 -21.28
N ARG A 167 -52.21 37.19 -22.25
CA ARG A 167 -50.91 37.66 -22.76
C ARG A 167 -50.04 38.28 -21.66
N GLU A 168 -50.62 39.03 -20.72
CA GLU A 168 -49.92 39.58 -19.55
C GLU A 168 -49.43 38.46 -18.62
N THR A 169 -50.26 37.47 -18.31
CA THR A 169 -49.85 36.34 -17.46
C THR A 169 -48.75 35.49 -18.10
N VAL A 170 -48.79 35.29 -19.43
CA VAL A 170 -47.73 34.61 -20.18
C VAL A 170 -46.43 35.42 -20.18
N ALA A 171 -46.50 36.74 -20.38
CA ALA A 171 -45.34 37.62 -20.34
C ALA A 171 -44.64 37.62 -18.96
N GLU A 172 -45.42 37.69 -17.87
CA GLU A 172 -44.89 37.63 -16.51
C GLU A 172 -44.36 36.23 -16.15
N GLN A 173 -44.94 35.15 -16.68
CA GLN A 173 -44.37 33.79 -16.56
C GLN A 173 -43.02 33.69 -17.28
N VAL A 174 -42.92 34.15 -18.52
CA VAL A 174 -41.67 34.16 -19.31
C VAL A 174 -40.60 35.01 -18.62
N LYS A 175 -40.97 36.18 -18.08
CA LYS A 175 -40.07 37.04 -17.31
C LYS A 175 -39.54 36.32 -16.05
N ARG A 176 -40.41 35.70 -15.25
CA ARG A 176 -39.99 34.93 -14.06
C ARG A 176 -39.10 33.73 -14.40
N GLN A 177 -39.34 33.09 -15.54
CA GLN A 177 -38.48 32.02 -16.03
C GLN A 177 -37.09 32.55 -16.42
N ALA A 178 -37.02 33.67 -17.16
CA ALA A 178 -35.77 34.32 -17.53
C ALA A 178 -34.98 34.84 -16.31
N GLU A 179 -35.66 35.35 -15.28
CA GLU A 179 -35.05 35.72 -13.99
C GLU A 179 -34.47 34.49 -13.27
N GLN A 180 -35.21 33.38 -13.19
CA GLN A 180 -34.72 32.12 -12.62
C GLN A 180 -33.52 31.55 -13.38
N ASP A 181 -33.54 31.57 -14.72
CA ASP A 181 -32.46 31.01 -15.54
C ASP A 181 -31.21 31.91 -15.53
N ARG A 182 -31.37 33.24 -15.44
CA ARG A 182 -30.27 34.17 -15.12
C ARG A 182 -29.64 33.83 -13.76
N ASP A 183 -30.46 33.66 -12.74
CA ASP A 183 -29.96 33.46 -11.37
C ASP A 183 -29.31 32.08 -11.21
N ARG A 184 -29.81 31.05 -11.92
CA ARG A 184 -29.14 29.75 -12.10
C ARG A 184 -27.79 29.89 -12.81
N ALA A 185 -27.71 30.69 -13.88
CA ALA A 185 -26.47 30.90 -14.61
C ALA A 185 -25.40 31.62 -13.75
N LEU A 186 -25.80 32.62 -12.97
CA LEU A 186 -24.91 33.29 -12.01
C LEU A 186 -24.41 32.30 -10.94
N GLN A 187 -25.30 31.51 -10.33
CA GLN A 187 -24.91 30.48 -9.35
C GLN A 187 -23.96 29.43 -9.95
N ALA A 188 -24.13 29.07 -11.22
CA ALA A 188 -23.23 28.16 -11.94
C ALA A 188 -21.86 28.80 -12.22
N MET A 189 -21.79 30.09 -12.55
CA MET A 189 -20.54 30.84 -12.68
C MET A 189 -19.79 30.92 -11.35
N ASP A 190 -20.46 31.31 -10.26
CA ASP A 190 -19.87 31.35 -8.92
C ASP A 190 -19.36 29.95 -8.49
N ALA A 191 -20.09 28.88 -8.85
CA ALA A 191 -19.68 27.51 -8.55
C ALA A 191 -18.44 27.09 -9.37
N ALA A 192 -18.36 27.49 -10.64
CA ALA A 192 -17.22 27.23 -11.52
C ALA A 192 -15.97 28.00 -11.07
N GLU A 193 -16.07 29.30 -10.75
CA GLU A 193 -14.96 30.11 -10.23
C GLU A 193 -14.41 29.52 -8.93
N ARG A 194 -15.30 29.18 -7.98
CA ARG A 194 -14.88 28.54 -6.71
C ARG A 194 -14.29 27.14 -6.92
N ALA A 195 -14.63 26.44 -8.01
CA ALA A 195 -14.00 25.18 -8.38
C ALA A 195 -12.62 25.39 -9.02
N GLN A 196 -12.46 26.38 -9.90
CA GLN A 196 -11.18 26.78 -10.49
C GLN A 196 -10.19 27.22 -9.40
N LEU A 197 -10.59 28.13 -8.51
CA LEU A 197 -9.74 28.61 -7.41
C LEU A 197 -9.27 27.46 -6.50
N ARG A 198 -10.13 26.46 -6.25
CA ARG A 198 -9.75 25.23 -5.53
C ARG A 198 -8.74 24.40 -6.31
N ALA A 199 -8.93 24.20 -7.61
CA ALA A 199 -8.00 23.46 -8.46
C ALA A 199 -6.63 24.15 -8.59
N GLU A 200 -6.60 25.48 -8.69
CA GLU A 200 -5.37 26.28 -8.70
C GLU A 200 -4.64 26.22 -7.36
N THR A 201 -5.37 26.35 -6.24
CA THR A 201 -4.81 26.18 -4.89
C THR A 201 -4.23 24.78 -4.70
N GLN A 202 -4.90 23.73 -5.17
CA GLN A 202 -4.38 22.36 -5.14
C GLN A 202 -3.14 22.17 -6.01
N ARG A 203 -3.15 22.70 -7.24
CA ARG A 203 -2.01 22.68 -8.17
C ARG A 203 -0.77 23.35 -7.56
N ASP A 204 -0.94 24.52 -6.96
CA ASP A 204 0.18 25.30 -6.45
C ASP A 204 0.66 24.80 -5.06
N THR A 205 -0.23 24.16 -4.28
CA THR A 205 0.17 23.33 -3.12
C THR A 205 1.02 22.14 -3.57
N ALA A 206 0.57 21.37 -4.56
CA ALA A 206 1.30 20.22 -5.08
C ALA A 206 2.66 20.59 -5.69
N ARG A 207 2.77 21.78 -6.32
CA ARG A 207 4.06 22.36 -6.76
C ARG A 207 4.98 22.70 -5.60
N ALA A 208 4.46 23.28 -4.51
CA ALA A 208 5.24 23.57 -3.32
C ALA A 208 5.73 22.28 -2.62
N ASP A 209 4.90 21.24 -2.58
CA ASP A 209 5.30 19.92 -2.07
C ASP A 209 6.34 19.24 -2.96
N ALA A 210 6.18 19.29 -4.28
CA ALA A 210 7.19 18.79 -5.22
C ALA A 210 8.54 19.49 -5.02
N ALA A 211 8.56 20.83 -4.95
CA ALA A 211 9.79 21.60 -4.70
C ALA A 211 10.43 21.28 -3.34
N ARG A 212 9.63 21.12 -2.27
CA ARG A 212 10.12 20.66 -0.96
C ARG A 212 10.73 19.25 -1.02
N SER A 213 10.13 18.35 -1.79
CA SER A 213 10.64 16.98 -1.95
C SER A 213 11.95 16.94 -2.76
N GLU A 214 12.08 17.78 -3.79
CA GLU A 214 13.29 17.90 -4.60
C GLU A 214 14.47 18.46 -3.77
N GLU A 215 14.23 19.49 -2.95
CA GLU A 215 15.24 20.07 -2.06
C GLU A 215 15.66 19.10 -0.94
N THR A 216 14.71 18.31 -0.43
CA THR A 216 15.00 17.23 0.52
C THR A 216 15.84 16.13 -0.13
N ALA A 217 15.58 15.80 -1.40
CA ALA A 217 16.36 14.82 -2.15
C ALA A 217 17.79 15.32 -2.47
N LYS A 218 17.96 16.59 -2.86
CA LYS A 218 19.27 17.22 -3.09
C LYS A 218 20.12 17.22 -1.83
N SER A 219 19.60 17.75 -0.74
CA SER A 219 20.33 17.80 0.54
C SER A 219 20.59 16.41 1.13
N ALA A 220 19.78 15.39 0.81
CA ALA A 220 20.08 13.99 1.11
C ALA A 220 21.24 13.44 0.24
N ALA A 221 21.26 13.74 -1.06
CA ALA A 221 22.33 13.34 -1.96
C ALA A 221 23.67 13.99 -1.60
N GLU A 222 23.70 15.29 -1.28
CA GLU A 222 24.88 16.00 -0.80
C GLU A 222 25.47 15.36 0.48
N ARG A 223 24.60 14.99 1.43
CA ARG A 223 25.01 14.26 2.65
C ARG A 223 25.58 12.89 2.33
N LEU A 224 25.00 12.15 1.37
CA LEU A 224 25.54 10.85 0.94
C LEU A 224 26.91 11.00 0.27
N THR A 225 27.13 12.02 -0.56
CA THR A 225 28.44 12.34 -1.13
C THR A 225 29.45 12.71 -0.03
N THR A 226 29.09 13.61 0.90
CA THR A 226 29.97 13.97 2.03
C THR A 226 30.33 12.77 2.90
N LEU A 227 29.39 11.82 3.09
CA LEU A 227 29.65 10.59 3.84
C LEU A 227 30.52 9.59 3.07
N SER A 228 30.37 9.48 1.74
CA SER A 228 31.21 8.61 0.92
C SER A 228 32.65 9.11 0.82
N GLU A 229 32.85 10.43 0.71
CA GLU A 229 34.17 11.09 0.78
C GLU A 229 34.85 10.83 2.14
N ARG A 230 34.14 11.04 3.25
CA ARG A 230 34.67 10.75 4.60
C ARG A 230 35.00 9.28 4.81
N LEU A 231 34.20 8.36 4.24
CA LEU A 231 34.45 6.92 4.29
C LEU A 231 35.66 6.53 3.42
N ALA A 232 35.87 7.19 2.28
CA ALA A 232 37.06 7.00 1.45
C ALA A 232 38.33 7.44 2.19
N VAL A 233 38.33 8.63 2.82
CA VAL A 233 39.44 9.13 3.64
C VAL A 233 39.72 8.21 4.83
N ALA A 234 38.68 7.80 5.58
CA ALA A 234 38.84 6.88 6.69
C ALA A 234 39.44 5.52 6.25
N ASN A 235 39.12 5.04 5.05
CA ASN A 235 39.72 3.82 4.49
C ASN A 235 41.18 4.00 4.05
N SER A 236 41.56 5.17 3.51
CA SER A 236 42.98 5.46 3.20
C SER A 236 43.82 5.63 4.48
N ASP A 237 43.26 6.28 5.50
CA ASP A 237 43.93 6.45 6.80
C ASP A 237 44.13 5.08 7.48
N LEU A 238 43.10 4.24 7.49
CA LEU A 238 43.15 2.89 8.07
C LEU A 238 44.13 1.98 7.30
N THR A 239 44.23 2.12 5.98
CA THR A 239 45.24 1.41 5.17
C THR A 239 46.65 1.90 5.51
N THR A 240 46.86 3.21 5.56
CA THR A 240 48.15 3.82 5.95
C THR A 240 48.59 3.38 7.35
N LEU A 241 47.65 3.28 8.31
CA LEU A 241 47.92 2.79 9.66
C LEU A 241 48.27 1.29 9.70
N ARG A 242 47.70 0.45 8.82
CA ARG A 242 48.13 -0.96 8.67
C ARG A 242 49.55 -1.05 8.15
N ASP A 243 49.87 -0.31 7.09
CA ASP A 243 51.20 -0.29 6.47
C ASP A 243 52.27 0.19 7.47
N GLN A 244 51.95 1.19 8.31
CA GLN A 244 52.81 1.64 9.41
C GLN A 244 53.01 0.56 10.50
N VAL A 245 51.94 -0.13 10.91
CA VAL A 245 52.01 -1.20 11.91
C VAL A 245 52.83 -2.39 11.39
N ASP A 246 52.65 -2.78 10.13
CA ASP A 246 53.40 -3.89 9.53
C ASP A 246 54.85 -3.51 9.22
N HIS A 247 55.14 -2.24 8.92
CA HIS A 247 56.51 -1.72 8.84
C HIS A 247 57.23 -1.79 10.20
N GLU A 248 56.63 -1.28 11.28
CA GLU A 248 57.25 -1.34 12.62
C GLU A 248 57.33 -2.78 13.15
N ARG A 249 56.40 -3.68 12.80
CA ARG A 249 56.54 -5.13 13.06
C ARG A 249 57.77 -5.72 12.36
N ALA A 250 57.93 -5.46 11.06
CA ALA A 250 59.09 -5.95 10.30
C ALA A 250 60.41 -5.39 10.84
N ARG A 251 60.42 -4.13 11.28
CA ARG A 251 61.56 -3.48 11.95
C ARG A 251 61.89 -4.12 13.30
N VAL A 252 60.90 -4.34 14.17
CA VAL A 252 61.10 -5.01 15.47
C VAL A 252 61.62 -6.44 15.29
N GLU A 253 61.07 -7.19 14.34
CA GLU A 253 61.57 -8.54 14.01
C GLU A 253 62.99 -8.50 13.42
N GLN A 254 63.35 -7.49 12.63
CA GLN A 254 64.73 -7.32 12.15
C GLN A 254 65.72 -7.02 13.29
N GLU A 255 65.40 -6.11 14.21
CA GLU A 255 66.27 -5.83 15.37
C GLU A 255 66.34 -7.04 16.33
N ARG A 256 65.25 -7.80 16.46
CA ARG A 256 65.24 -9.08 17.16
C ARG A 256 66.22 -10.06 16.50
N GLN A 257 66.12 -10.31 15.20
CA GLN A 257 67.02 -11.22 14.49
C GLN A 257 68.49 -10.78 14.59
N ARG A 258 68.78 -9.47 14.56
CA ARG A 258 70.14 -8.94 14.81
C ARG A 258 70.61 -9.24 16.23
N SER A 259 69.78 -9.03 17.25
CA SER A 259 70.16 -9.31 18.64
C SER A 259 70.32 -10.81 18.91
N GLU A 260 69.48 -11.67 18.36
CA GLU A 260 69.63 -13.13 18.42
C GLU A 260 70.92 -13.60 17.72
N ALA A 261 71.26 -13.02 16.56
CA ALA A 261 72.53 -13.29 15.87
C ALA A 261 73.76 -12.84 16.67
N LEU A 262 73.74 -11.64 17.29
CA LEU A 262 74.82 -11.15 18.16
C LEU A 262 74.98 -12.00 19.42
N ILE A 263 73.87 -12.48 20.01
CA ILE A 263 73.91 -13.42 21.15
C ILE A 263 74.54 -14.75 20.73
N ALA A 264 74.18 -15.27 19.55
CA ALA A 264 74.79 -16.49 19.00
C ALA A 264 76.28 -16.32 18.70
N GLU A 265 76.70 -15.18 18.13
CA GLU A 265 78.11 -14.86 17.90
C GLU A 265 78.90 -14.79 19.22
N GLN A 266 78.37 -14.11 20.24
CA GLN A 266 78.98 -14.04 21.57
C GLN A 266 79.06 -15.41 22.26
N ALA A 267 78.02 -16.25 22.15
CA ALA A 267 78.05 -17.62 22.67
C ALA A 267 79.15 -18.46 21.99
N ASN A 268 79.19 -18.45 20.65
CA ASN A 268 80.22 -19.13 19.87
C ASN A 268 81.64 -18.63 20.21
N ALA A 269 81.81 -17.31 20.44
CA ALA A 269 83.09 -16.74 20.85
C ALA A 269 83.50 -17.19 22.26
N LEU A 270 82.57 -17.22 23.22
CA LEU A 270 82.81 -17.71 24.58
C LEU A 270 83.16 -19.20 24.60
N ASP A 271 82.49 -20.03 23.80
CA ASP A 271 82.79 -21.46 23.70
C ASP A 271 84.12 -21.72 22.95
N ALA A 272 84.46 -20.91 21.95
CA ALA A 272 85.80 -20.93 21.35
C ALA A 272 86.91 -20.52 22.34
N LEU A 273 86.64 -19.58 23.25
CA LEU A 273 87.54 -19.21 24.34
C LEU A 273 87.67 -20.32 25.40
N ARG A 274 86.57 -20.95 25.81
CA ARG A 274 86.56 -22.13 26.71
C ARG A 274 87.40 -23.26 26.13
N ASN A 275 87.10 -23.69 24.90
CA ASN A 275 87.83 -24.76 24.22
C ASN A 275 89.34 -24.49 24.10
N ARG A 276 89.75 -23.22 23.88
CA ARG A 276 91.16 -22.81 23.90
C ARG A 276 91.79 -22.95 25.29
N TYR A 277 91.12 -22.47 26.34
CA TYR A 277 91.60 -22.61 27.72
C TYR A 277 91.65 -24.08 28.18
N ASP A 278 90.67 -24.89 27.81
CA ASP A 278 90.65 -26.33 28.13
C ASP A 278 91.76 -27.09 27.39
N THR A 279 92.06 -26.71 26.15
CA THR A 279 93.20 -27.25 25.38
C THR A 279 94.53 -26.82 26.00
N GLN A 280 94.71 -25.54 26.32
CA GLN A 280 95.90 -25.05 27.03
C GLN A 280 96.08 -25.75 28.38
N LEU A 281 95.00 -25.92 29.16
CA LEU A 281 95.04 -26.62 30.44
C LEU A 281 95.37 -28.10 30.28
N ALA A 282 94.92 -28.76 29.20
CA ALA A 282 95.31 -30.12 28.87
C ALA A 282 96.79 -30.21 28.47
N GLU A 283 97.31 -29.26 27.67
CA GLU A 283 98.72 -29.18 27.31
C GLU A 283 99.64 -28.92 28.51
N GLU A 284 99.29 -27.97 29.39
CA GLU A 284 100.07 -27.70 30.61
C GLU A 284 100.03 -28.90 31.56
N ARG A 285 98.90 -29.62 31.65
CA ARG A 285 98.80 -30.88 32.41
C ARG A 285 99.66 -31.99 31.80
N ALA A 286 99.69 -32.11 30.47
CA ALA A 286 100.56 -33.06 29.78
C ALA A 286 102.04 -32.72 30.01
N ARG A 287 102.45 -31.47 29.76
CA ARG A 287 103.83 -30.99 29.98
C ARG A 287 104.26 -31.13 31.45
N ALA A 288 103.37 -30.90 32.41
CA ALA A 288 103.64 -31.15 33.83
C ALA A 288 103.74 -32.64 34.17
N ALA A 289 102.91 -33.50 33.57
CA ALA A 289 102.99 -34.95 33.73
C ALA A 289 104.29 -35.52 33.12
N ASP A 290 104.69 -35.05 31.95
CA ASP A 290 105.94 -35.44 31.29
C ASP A 290 107.16 -34.98 32.10
N ALA A 291 107.18 -33.73 32.59
CA ALA A 291 108.23 -33.24 33.46
C ALA A 291 108.31 -34.01 34.80
N LEU A 292 107.16 -34.42 35.36
CA LEU A 292 107.10 -35.28 36.54
C LEU A 292 107.60 -36.70 36.25
N ASN A 293 107.21 -37.29 35.11
CA ASN A 293 107.69 -38.60 34.66
C ASN A 293 109.20 -38.59 34.42
N GLU A 294 109.74 -37.53 33.81
CA GLU A 294 111.17 -37.34 33.59
C GLU A 294 111.93 -37.10 34.91
N ALA A 295 111.35 -36.36 35.86
CA ALA A 295 111.91 -36.21 37.20
C ALA A 295 111.91 -37.55 37.98
N VAL A 296 110.84 -38.35 37.88
CA VAL A 296 110.76 -39.70 38.47
C VAL A 296 111.73 -40.65 37.78
N ALA A 297 111.93 -40.55 36.46
CA ALA A 297 112.92 -41.34 35.73
C ALA A 297 114.35 -41.00 36.19
N ARG A 298 114.71 -39.71 36.26
CA ARG A 298 116.01 -39.25 36.81
C ARG A 298 116.20 -39.67 38.28
N ALA A 299 115.15 -39.62 39.09
CA ALA A 299 115.22 -40.06 40.48
C ALA A 299 115.41 -41.59 40.59
N ARG A 300 114.85 -42.37 39.67
CA ARG A 300 115.09 -43.81 39.57
C ARG A 300 116.51 -44.11 39.12
N THR A 301 116.99 -43.54 38.00
CA THR A 301 118.37 -43.79 37.54
C THR A 301 119.41 -43.38 38.59
N ALA A 302 119.23 -42.24 39.26
CA ALA A 302 120.11 -41.84 40.36
C ALA A 302 120.02 -42.76 41.59
N HIS A 303 118.86 -43.41 41.83
CA HIS A 303 118.71 -44.40 42.89
C HIS A 303 119.33 -45.76 42.50
N ASP A 304 119.17 -46.18 41.25
CA ASP A 304 119.76 -47.39 40.69
C ASP A 304 121.31 -47.27 40.64
N GLU A 305 121.84 -46.10 40.24
CA GLU A 305 123.26 -45.73 40.33
C GLU A 305 123.75 -45.70 41.79
N ALA A 306 122.94 -45.21 42.74
CA ALA A 306 123.26 -45.25 44.17
C ALA A 306 123.28 -46.70 44.71
N ILE A 307 122.42 -47.59 44.21
CA ILE A 307 122.42 -49.02 44.53
C ILE A 307 123.64 -49.71 43.88
N GLU A 308 123.99 -49.41 42.63
CA GLU A 308 125.17 -50.00 41.98
C GLU A 308 126.48 -49.53 42.64
N THR A 309 126.59 -48.25 42.98
CA THR A 309 127.76 -47.74 43.72
C THR A 309 127.84 -48.30 45.15
N ALA A 310 126.71 -48.44 45.86
CA ALA A 310 126.69 -49.07 47.18
C ALA A 310 127.01 -50.58 47.11
N THR A 311 126.45 -51.33 46.16
CA THR A 311 126.70 -52.76 46.00
C THR A 311 128.11 -53.06 45.49
N THR A 312 128.68 -52.24 44.60
CA THR A 312 130.09 -52.37 44.19
C THR A 312 131.06 -51.95 45.28
N ALA A 313 130.71 -50.96 46.12
CA ALA A 313 131.48 -50.67 47.34
C ALA A 313 131.44 -51.85 48.30
N HIS A 314 130.26 -52.39 48.60
CA HIS A 314 130.10 -53.54 49.49
C HIS A 314 130.78 -54.82 48.95
N ALA A 315 130.78 -55.04 47.63
CA ALA A 315 131.54 -56.12 47.00
C ALA A 315 133.06 -55.95 47.16
N ARG A 316 133.58 -54.71 47.16
CA ARG A 316 134.99 -54.44 47.50
C ARG A 316 135.26 -54.70 48.98
N GLU A 317 134.39 -54.26 49.89
CA GLU A 317 134.49 -54.55 51.33
C GLU A 317 134.51 -56.06 51.60
N LEU A 318 133.57 -56.82 51.04
CA LEU A 318 133.53 -58.28 51.13
C LEU A 318 134.79 -58.91 50.54
N GLY A 319 135.27 -58.42 49.39
CA GLY A 319 136.54 -58.87 48.79
C GLY A 319 137.78 -58.49 49.60
N GLU A 320 137.76 -57.42 50.40
CA GLU A 320 138.82 -57.07 51.35
C GLU A 320 138.76 -57.90 52.62
N LEU A 321 137.57 -58.14 53.16
CA LEU A 321 137.33 -59.03 54.29
C LEU A 321 137.72 -60.47 53.94
N GLN A 322 137.36 -60.99 52.78
CA GLN A 322 137.81 -62.30 52.29
C GLN A 322 139.33 -62.36 52.12
N ARG A 323 139.95 -61.33 51.52
CA ARG A 323 141.43 -61.23 51.46
C ARG A 323 142.07 -61.08 52.84
N ARG A 324 141.36 -60.56 53.85
CA ARG A 324 141.85 -60.46 55.24
C ARG A 324 141.70 -61.79 55.99
N ILE A 325 140.59 -62.50 55.79
CA ILE A 325 140.36 -63.87 56.27
C ILE A 325 141.43 -64.80 55.69
N GLY A 326 141.61 -64.85 54.37
CA GLY A 326 142.65 -65.70 53.75
C GLY A 326 144.07 -65.36 54.17
N ARG A 327 144.38 -64.10 54.52
CA ARG A 327 145.67 -63.72 55.12
C ARG A 327 145.79 -64.21 56.57
N LEU A 328 144.74 -64.09 57.39
CA LEU A 328 144.72 -64.59 58.76
C LEU A 328 144.79 -66.13 58.80
N GLU A 329 144.07 -66.82 57.90
CA GLU A 329 144.16 -68.27 57.72
C GLU A 329 145.58 -68.69 57.30
N HIS A 330 146.20 -67.98 56.35
CA HIS A 330 147.58 -68.27 55.95
C HIS A 330 148.57 -68.03 57.09
N GLN A 331 148.45 -66.92 57.83
CA GLN A 331 149.24 -66.65 59.04
C GLN A 331 149.01 -67.70 60.15
N LEU A 332 147.80 -68.28 60.24
CA LEU A 332 147.48 -69.35 61.19
C LEU A 332 148.11 -70.69 60.76
N THR A 333 148.14 -71.00 59.46
CA THR A 333 148.91 -72.15 58.94
C THR A 333 150.42 -71.95 59.06
N GLU A 334 150.91 -70.73 58.88
CA GLU A 334 152.33 -70.40 59.01
C GLU A 334 152.78 -70.46 60.48
N THR A 335 151.98 -69.94 61.41
CA THR A 335 152.27 -70.07 62.85
C THR A 335 152.14 -71.51 63.33
N SER A 336 151.17 -72.30 62.86
CA SER A 336 151.08 -73.75 63.16
C SER A 336 152.33 -74.50 62.68
N SER A 337 152.73 -74.31 61.42
CA SER A 337 153.90 -75.00 60.86
C SER A 337 155.24 -74.52 61.48
N ARG A 338 155.37 -73.24 61.84
CA ARG A 338 156.48 -72.75 62.69
C ARG A 338 156.47 -73.43 64.06
N HIS A 339 155.31 -73.66 64.67
CA HIS A 339 155.18 -74.32 65.97
C HIS A 339 155.56 -75.81 65.89
N GLU A 340 155.08 -76.53 64.88
CA GLU A 340 155.45 -77.93 64.58
C GLU A 340 156.97 -78.07 64.34
N CYS A 341 157.55 -77.15 63.56
CA CYS A 341 158.99 -77.12 63.31
C CYS A 341 159.79 -76.85 64.61
N SER A 342 159.27 -76.00 65.51
CA SER A 342 159.89 -75.76 66.82
C SER A 342 159.82 -76.98 67.76
N GLU A 343 158.74 -77.77 67.73
CA GLU A 343 158.67 -79.02 68.49
C GLU A 343 159.65 -80.07 67.95
N GLN A 344 159.78 -80.18 66.63
CA GLN A 344 160.76 -81.07 65.99
C GLN A 344 162.21 -80.67 66.34
N ALA A 345 162.52 -79.37 66.39
CA ALA A 345 163.82 -78.86 66.82
C ALA A 345 164.10 -79.14 68.31
N LEU A 346 163.10 -79.00 69.19
CA LEU A 346 163.22 -79.39 70.60
C LEU A 346 163.36 -80.91 70.79
N GLY A 347 162.78 -81.71 69.89
CA GLY A 347 162.97 -83.16 69.83
C GLY A 347 164.43 -83.55 69.53
N SER A 348 165.05 -82.95 68.51
CA SER A 348 166.42 -83.29 68.09
C SER A 348 167.50 -82.82 69.08
N LEU A 349 167.32 -81.67 69.72
CA LEU A 349 168.18 -81.22 70.83
C LEU A 349 168.13 -82.20 72.02
N ARG A 350 166.98 -82.82 72.26
CA ARG A 350 166.79 -83.76 73.37
C ARG A 350 167.51 -85.09 73.15
N SER A 351 167.59 -85.58 71.91
CA SER A 351 168.39 -86.78 71.59
C SER A 351 169.90 -86.50 71.60
N GLN A 352 170.34 -85.33 71.10
CA GLN A 352 171.76 -84.95 71.12
C GLN A 352 172.33 -84.83 72.54
N LEU A 353 171.55 -84.32 73.49
CA LEU A 353 171.93 -84.29 74.92
C LEU A 353 171.96 -85.68 75.58
N GLN A 354 171.39 -86.71 74.95
CA GLN A 354 171.31 -88.08 75.48
C GLN A 354 172.45 -88.98 74.97
N GLU A 355 173.08 -88.68 73.83
CA GLU A 355 174.26 -89.40 73.32
C GLU A 355 175.57 -89.06 74.07
N LEU A 356 175.73 -87.83 74.57
CA LEU A 356 176.97 -87.35 75.20
C LEU A 356 177.21 -87.88 76.63
N ALA A 357 176.36 -88.77 77.15
CA ALA A 357 176.34 -89.12 78.57
C ALA A 357 177.01 -90.46 78.96
N LEU A 358 177.45 -91.30 78.01
CA LEU A 358 177.77 -92.72 78.29
C LEU A 358 179.00 -93.32 77.57
N THR A 359 180.20 -92.73 77.73
CA THR A 359 181.48 -93.46 77.55
C THR A 359 182.55 -93.01 78.57
N PRO A 360 182.90 -93.82 79.58
CA PRO A 360 183.88 -93.43 80.60
C PRO A 360 185.30 -93.97 80.34
N GLY A 361 186.28 -93.07 80.27
CA GLY A 361 187.65 -93.30 80.70
C GLY A 361 188.72 -93.65 79.63
N GLU A 362 189.54 -92.67 79.26
CA GLU A 362 191.00 -92.76 79.43
C GLU A 362 191.65 -91.36 79.51
N ALA A 363 192.97 -91.30 79.69
CA ALA A 363 193.64 -90.18 80.36
C ALA A 363 193.93 -88.91 79.51
N ALA A 364 193.56 -87.76 80.08
CA ALA A 364 194.29 -86.49 80.11
C ALA A 364 195.11 -86.02 78.88
N ASN A 365 194.60 -84.97 78.21
CA ASN A 365 195.28 -83.67 78.33
C ASN A 365 194.32 -82.46 78.14
N VAL A 366 194.85 -81.27 78.40
CA VAL A 366 194.13 -79.98 78.42
C VAL A 366 193.86 -79.43 77.01
N ASP A 367 192.67 -78.86 76.80
CA ASP A 367 192.52 -77.60 76.06
C ASP A 367 191.37 -76.76 76.66
N VAL A 368 191.45 -75.42 76.56
CA VAL A 368 190.59 -74.45 77.28
C VAL A 368 189.68 -73.64 76.34
N ASP A 369 190.02 -73.54 75.06
CA ASP A 369 189.31 -72.70 74.08
C ASP A 369 187.86 -73.13 73.80
N ALA A 370 187.48 -74.38 74.12
CA ALA A 370 186.12 -74.89 73.97
C ALA A 370 185.04 -74.12 74.76
N THR A 371 185.43 -73.24 75.69
CA THR A 371 184.49 -72.41 76.49
C THR A 371 184.09 -71.09 75.82
N ALA A 372 184.70 -70.73 74.68
CA ALA A 372 184.32 -69.54 73.90
C ALA A 372 183.11 -69.80 72.98
N ASP A 373 183.15 -70.86 72.15
CA ASP A 373 182.13 -71.15 71.12
C ASP A 373 180.72 -71.36 71.71
N LEU A 374 180.63 -72.03 72.85
CA LEU A 374 179.36 -72.24 73.57
C LEU A 374 178.72 -70.93 74.06
N ARG A 375 179.50 -69.88 74.33
CA ARG A 375 178.94 -68.56 74.68
C ARG A 375 178.45 -67.80 73.44
N GLN A 376 179.13 -67.95 72.30
CA GLN A 376 178.69 -67.32 71.07
C GLN A 376 177.36 -67.91 70.57
N ARG A 377 177.23 -69.25 70.54
CA ARG A 377 175.98 -69.92 70.14
C ARG A 377 174.77 -69.56 71.04
N LEU A 378 175.00 -69.31 72.33
CA LEU A 378 173.95 -68.83 73.25
C LEU A 378 173.57 -67.36 73.03
N ALA A 379 174.49 -66.52 72.54
CA ALA A 379 174.18 -65.14 72.15
C ALA A 379 173.35 -65.09 70.85
N GLU A 380 173.69 -65.91 69.86
CA GLU A 380 172.98 -66.00 68.57
C GLU A 380 171.53 -66.48 68.76
N LEU A 381 171.30 -67.48 69.62
CA LEU A 381 169.95 -67.94 69.99
C LEU A 381 169.13 -66.91 70.80
N ALA A 382 169.78 -65.95 71.48
CA ALA A 382 169.08 -64.83 72.14
C ALA A 382 168.74 -63.71 71.14
N ALA A 383 169.64 -63.42 70.19
CA ALA A 383 169.44 -62.38 69.17
C ALA A 383 168.29 -62.74 68.20
N GLY A 384 168.20 -64.00 67.77
CA GLY A 384 167.17 -64.47 66.83
C GLY A 384 165.72 -64.42 67.35
N ARG A 385 165.48 -63.91 68.56
CA ARG A 385 164.14 -63.78 69.18
C ARG A 385 163.64 -62.33 69.30
N ALA A 386 164.43 -61.34 68.86
CA ALA A 386 164.05 -59.93 68.89
C ALA A 386 163.50 -59.38 67.56
N ASP A 387 163.60 -60.16 66.48
CA ASP A 387 163.45 -59.71 65.09
C ASP A 387 162.10 -60.16 64.46
N GLN A 388 161.04 -60.30 65.28
CA GLN A 388 159.73 -60.84 64.84
C GLN A 388 158.48 -60.07 65.33
N ASP A 389 158.65 -58.93 66.03
CA ASP A 389 157.53 -58.09 66.54
C ASP A 389 157.41 -56.72 65.82
N THR A 390 157.76 -56.66 64.53
CA THR A 390 157.50 -55.53 63.61
C THR A 390 157.12 -56.01 62.22
#